data_AF-A0A5C6JKR9-F1
#
_entry.id   AF-A0A5C6JKR9-F1
#
_cell.length_a   1.000
_cell.length_b   1.000
_cell.length_c   1.000
_cell.angle_alpha   90.00
_cell.angle_beta   90.00
_cell.angle_gamma   90.00
#
_symmetry.space_group_name_H-M   'P 1'
#
loop_
_entity.id
_entity.type
_entity.pdbx_description
1 polymer ?
#
loop_
_entity_poly.entity_id
_entity_poly.type
_entity_poly.pdbx_seq_one_letter_code
_entity_poly.pdbx_strand_id
1 'polypeptide(L)'
;MGGADVVEFIKAAAQKRRKKGRRVFSASIPLGGARYAGYSDHGPGDIEDDLSAVIQVLEDEGWALEQVTPFAVEDGSSGPRFRALVVFRCAD
;
A
#
# COMPACT_ATOMS: atom_id res chain seq x y z
N MET A 1 6.97 -9.53 -7.80
CA MET A 1 6.55 -9.87 -6.42
C MET A 1 5.05 -10.00 -6.46
N GLY A 2 4.51 -11.15 -6.04
CA GLY A 2 3.06 -11.32 -5.93
C GLY A 2 2.51 -10.65 -4.66
N GLY A 3 1.18 -10.55 -4.52
CA GLY A 3 0.53 -9.86 -3.38
C GLY A 3 0.97 -10.38 -2.00
N ALA A 4 1.19 -11.70 -1.85
CA ALA A 4 1.67 -12.30 -0.61
C ALA A 4 3.08 -11.82 -0.19
N ASP A 5 3.98 -11.57 -1.15
CA ASP A 5 5.33 -11.07 -0.87
C ASP A 5 5.30 -9.61 -0.38
N VAL A 6 4.35 -8.82 -0.88
CA VAL A 6 4.20 -7.39 -0.54
C VAL A 6 3.73 -7.22 0.90
N VAL A 7 2.77 -8.04 1.33
CA VAL A 7 2.27 -8.05 2.70
C VAL A 7 3.36 -8.43 3.70
N GLU A 8 4.08 -9.52 3.44
CA GLU A 8 5.22 -9.96 4.28
C GLU A 8 6.31 -8.88 4.38
N PHE A 9 6.64 -8.24 3.26
CA PHE A 9 7.62 -7.15 3.24
C PHE A 9 7.16 -5.95 4.09
N ILE A 10 5.90 -5.53 3.95
CA ILE A 10 5.35 -4.39 4.70
C ILE A 10 5.31 -4.70 6.19
N LYS A 11 4.90 -5.92 6.57
CA LYS A 11 4.92 -6.40 7.95
C LYS A 11 6.33 -6.31 8.55
N ALA A 12 7.33 -6.85 7.87
CA ALA A 12 8.72 -6.80 8.32
C ALA A 12 9.24 -5.35 8.45
N ALA A 13 8.88 -4.47 7.51
CA ALA A 13 9.24 -3.06 7.54
C ALA A 13 8.59 -2.32 8.73
N ALA A 14 7.33 -2.62 9.03
CA ALA A 14 6.57 -2.06 10.13
C ALA A 14 7.18 -2.45 11.49
N GLN A 15 7.45 -3.74 11.69
CA GLN A 15 8.10 -4.25 12.91
C GLN A 15 9.49 -3.63 13.11
N LYS A 16 10.28 -3.52 12.03
CA LYS A 16 11.60 -2.89 12.09
C LYS A 16 11.53 -1.40 12.47
N ARG A 17 10.51 -0.67 12.00
CA ARG A 17 10.29 0.74 12.38
C ARG A 17 9.90 0.86 13.86
N ARG A 18 9.01 0.01 14.38
CA ARG A 18 8.67 -0.02 15.82
C ARG A 18 9.89 -0.33 16.69
N LYS A 19 10.69 -1.34 16.35
CA LYS A 19 11.94 -1.68 17.06
C LYS A 19 12.94 -0.51 17.12
N LYS A 20 12.92 0.40 16.14
CA LYS A 20 13.75 1.61 16.11
C LYS A 20 13.14 2.81 16.84
N GLY A 21 12.01 2.63 17.54
CA GLY A 21 11.30 3.71 18.22
C GLY A 21 10.64 4.72 17.26
N ARG A 22 10.44 4.37 15.98
CA ARG A 22 9.72 5.24 15.05
C ARG A 22 8.23 5.20 15.35
N ARG A 23 7.62 6.38 15.52
CA ARG A 23 6.18 6.53 15.79
C ARG A 23 5.33 6.70 14.54
N VAL A 24 5.96 6.86 13.37
CA VAL A 24 5.27 7.09 12.09
C VAL A 24 5.75 6.07 11.06
N PHE A 25 4.80 5.52 10.31
CA PHE A 25 5.01 4.68 9.15
C PHE A 25 4.31 5.31 7.95
N SER A 26 5.06 5.64 6.90
CA SER A 26 4.50 6.04 5.61
C SER A 26 4.89 5.05 4.52
N ALA A 27 3.96 4.81 3.59
CA ALA A 27 4.15 4.00 2.40
C ALA A 27 3.36 4.55 1.22
N SER A 28 3.90 4.39 0.02
CA SER A 28 3.19 4.68 -1.22
C SER A 28 2.71 3.38 -1.85
N ILE A 29 1.41 3.14 -1.77
CA ILE A 29 0.77 1.92 -2.24
C ILE A 29 0.17 2.18 -3.62
N PRO A 30 0.39 1.31 -4.61
CA PRO A 30 -0.35 1.41 -5.86
C PRO A 30 -1.85 1.24 -5.55
N LEU A 31 -2.65 2.24 -5.93
CA LEU A 31 -4.09 2.03 -5.99
C LEU A 31 -4.29 1.24 -7.25
N GLY A 32 -4.62 -0.04 -7.12
CA GLY A 32 -4.80 -0.84 -8.31
C GLY A 32 -5.82 -0.14 -9.21
N GLY A 33 -5.39 0.06 -10.44
CA GLY A 33 -6.23 0.52 -11.53
C GLY A 33 -5.97 -0.47 -12.63
N ALA A 34 -7.05 -1.12 -13.06
CA ALA A 34 -7.19 -1.64 -14.41
C ALA A 34 -6.23 -0.92 -15.36
N ARG A 35 -5.41 -1.67 -16.09
CA ARG A 35 -4.96 -1.20 -17.40
C ARG A 35 -6.22 -0.81 -18.17
N TYR A 36 -6.62 0.46 -18.12
CA TYR A 36 -7.62 1.02 -19.02
C TYR A 36 -6.95 1.17 -20.39
N ALA A 37 -6.65 0.02 -21.01
CA ALA A 37 -6.34 -0.22 -22.42
C ALA A 37 -5.54 -1.53 -22.55
N GLY A 38 -6.23 -2.66 -22.65
CA GLY A 38 -5.70 -3.88 -23.24
C GLY A 38 -4.88 -4.80 -22.31
N TYR A 39 -5.49 -5.92 -21.94
CA TYR A 39 -4.86 -7.17 -21.49
C TYR A 39 -4.01 -7.14 -20.20
N SER A 40 -4.51 -7.81 -19.15
CA SER A 40 -4.14 -9.20 -18.83
C SER A 40 -4.83 -9.66 -17.54
N ASP A 41 -5.81 -10.57 -17.67
CA ASP A 41 -6.23 -11.71 -16.81
C ASP A 41 -6.18 -11.69 -15.27
N HIS A 42 -6.09 -10.54 -14.62
CA HIS A 42 -6.43 -10.44 -13.19
C HIS A 42 -7.72 -9.62 -13.05
N GLY A 43 -8.74 -10.24 -12.47
CA GLY A 43 -10.08 -9.68 -12.41
C GLY A 43 -10.13 -8.39 -11.58
N PRO A 44 -11.23 -7.63 -11.66
CA PRO A 44 -11.42 -6.40 -10.88
C PRO A 44 -11.42 -6.60 -9.35
N GLY A 45 -11.30 -7.83 -8.85
CA GLY A 45 -11.20 -8.14 -7.41
C GLY A 45 -9.79 -8.00 -6.82
N ASP A 46 -8.72 -8.23 -7.59
CA ASP A 46 -7.37 -8.40 -7.03
C ASP A 46 -6.69 -7.08 -6.58
N ILE A 47 -7.33 -5.94 -6.83
CA ILE A 47 -6.70 -4.61 -6.83
C ILE A 47 -7.17 -3.73 -5.66
N GLU A 48 -8.44 -3.83 -5.27
CA GLU A 48 -8.95 -3.26 -4.00
C GLU A 48 -8.43 -4.05 -2.79
N ASP A 49 -8.03 -5.30 -3.01
CA ASP A 49 -7.48 -6.19 -1.99
C ASP A 49 -6.10 -5.72 -1.48
N ASP A 50 -5.23 -5.16 -2.32
CA ASP A 50 -3.86 -4.83 -1.91
C ASP A 50 -3.79 -3.67 -0.90
N LEU A 51 -4.55 -2.59 -1.10
CA LEU A 51 -4.56 -1.48 -0.14
C LEU A 51 -5.21 -1.90 1.18
N SER A 52 -6.33 -2.61 1.10
CA SER A 52 -7.07 -3.08 2.27
C SER A 52 -6.24 -4.08 3.08
N ALA A 53 -5.54 -5.00 2.43
CA ALA A 53 -4.62 -5.93 3.07
C ALA A 53 -3.46 -5.21 3.78
N VAL A 54 -2.90 -4.18 3.16
CA VAL A 54 -1.81 -3.40 3.78
C VAL A 54 -2.30 -2.63 5.00
N ILE A 55 -3.48 -2.00 4.92
CA ILE A 55 -4.07 -1.31 6.07
C ILE A 55 -4.29 -2.30 7.21
N GLN A 56 -4.95 -3.43 6.94
CA GLN A 56 -5.24 -4.46 7.94
C GLN A 56 -3.98 -4.98 8.62
N VAL A 57 -2.94 -5.31 7.85
CA VAL A 57 -1.68 -5.85 8.39
C VAL A 57 -0.96 -4.82 9.27
N LEU A 58 -1.02 -3.53 8.91
CA LEU A 58 -0.41 -2.48 9.71
C LEU A 58 -1.19 -2.25 11.00
N GLU A 59 -2.52 -2.30 10.96
CA GLU A 59 -3.39 -2.23 12.14
C GLU A 59 -3.14 -3.40 13.10
N ASP A 60 -3.02 -4.63 12.59
CA ASP A 60 -2.68 -5.82 13.38
C ASP A 60 -1.30 -5.70 14.04
N GLU A 61 -0.35 -5.01 13.39
CA GLU A 61 0.99 -4.72 13.92
C GLU A 61 1.02 -3.51 14.88
N GLY A 62 -0.15 -2.97 15.24
CA GLY A 62 -0.30 -1.85 16.17
C GLY A 62 0.02 -0.50 15.55
N TRP A 63 -0.28 -0.32 14.27
CA TRP A 63 -0.22 0.98 13.59
C TRP A 63 -1.62 1.46 13.25
N ALA A 64 -2.01 2.63 13.75
CA ALA A 64 -3.29 3.25 13.43
C ALA A 64 -3.17 4.10 12.16
N LEU A 65 -4.05 3.88 11.19
CA LEU A 65 -4.14 4.71 9.99
C LEU A 65 -4.50 6.15 10.37
N GLU A 66 -3.67 7.10 9.91
CA GLU A 66 -3.84 8.54 10.20
C GLU A 66 -4.28 9.31 8.96
N GLN A 67 -3.71 8.98 7.80
CA GLN A 67 -3.98 9.70 6.56
C GLN A 67 -3.85 8.79 5.34
N VAL A 68 -4.73 9.01 4.37
CA VAL A 68 -4.64 8.46 3.01
C VAL A 68 -4.71 9.61 2.02
N THR A 69 -3.67 9.80 1.21
CA THR A 69 -3.60 10.84 0.18
C THR A 69 -3.43 10.20 -1.19
N PRO A 70 -4.48 10.11 -2.02
CA PRO A 70 -4.36 9.62 -3.38
C PRO A 70 -3.63 10.65 -4.26
N PHE A 71 -2.82 10.16 -5.20
CA PHE A 71 -2.13 10.98 -6.18
C PHE A 71 -1.87 10.18 -7.46
N ALA A 72 -1.79 10.89 -8.58
CA ALA A 72 -1.39 10.32 -9.86
C ALA A 72 0.11 10.55 -10.08
N VAL A 73 0.79 9.55 -10.62
CA VAL A 73 2.17 9.64 -11.09
C VAL A 73 2.15 9.56 -12.60
N GLU A 74 2.66 10.59 -13.25
CA GLU A 74 2.91 10.56 -14.70
C GLU A 74 4.23 9.84 -14.96
N ASP A 75 4.14 8.59 -15.40
CA ASP A 75 5.29 7.85 -15.93
C ASP A 75 5.17 7.93 -17.45
N GLY A 76 6.03 8.75 -18.08
CA GLY A 76 5.89 9.39 -19.40
C GLY A 76 5.72 8.49 -20.63
N SER A 77 5.23 7.27 -20.48
CA SER A 77 5.02 6.30 -21.55
C SER A 77 3.79 5.40 -21.37
N SER A 78 3.07 5.44 -20.23
CA SER A 78 2.01 4.44 -19.94
C SER A 78 0.73 5.00 -19.30
N GLY A 79 0.51 6.31 -19.38
CA GLY A 79 -0.62 6.98 -18.73
C GLY A 79 -0.43 7.14 -17.21
N PRO A 80 -1.35 7.85 -16.54
CA PRO A 80 -1.24 8.14 -15.12
C PRO A 80 -1.36 6.86 -14.29
N ARG A 81 -0.39 6.60 -13.41
CA ARG A 81 -0.47 5.56 -12.39
C ARG A 81 -1.02 6.13 -11.10
N PHE A 82 -2.15 5.60 -10.65
CA PHE A 82 -2.76 6.03 -9.39
C PHE A 82 -2.10 5.34 -8.20
N ARG A 83 -1.78 6.13 -7.18
CA ARG A 83 -1.14 5.68 -5.94
C ARG A 83 -1.80 6.36 -4.76
N ALA A 84 -1.67 5.77 -3.59
CA ALA A 84 -2.03 6.39 -2.32
C ALA A 84 -0.78 6.48 -1.44
N LEU A 85 -0.52 7.67 -0.91
CA LEU A 85 0.37 7.83 0.23
C LEU A 85 -0.45 7.57 1.48
N VAL A 86 -0.12 6.49 2.17
CA VAL A 86 -0.73 6.15 3.46
C VAL A 86 0.24 6.49 4.57
N VAL A 87 -0.28 7.08 5.65
CA VAL A 87 0.45 7.44 6.85
C VAL A 87 -0.24 6.76 8.03
N PHE A 88 0.55 6.07 8.83
CA PHE A 88 0.13 5.43 10.06
C PHE A 88 0.97 5.95 11.22
N ARG A 89 0.36 6.02 12.40
CA ARG A 89 1.06 6.26 13.67
C ARG A 89 1.07 4.99 14.50
N CYS A 90 2.04 4.86 15.40
CA CYS A 90 1.99 3.77 16.39
C CYS A 90 0.72 3.93 17.23
N ALA A 91 -0.10 2.88 17.31
CA ALA A 91 -1.17 2.80 18.28
C ALA A 91 -0.50 2.68 19.67
N ASP A 92 -0.86 3.60 20.57
CA ASP A 92 -0.36 3.64 21.94
C ASP A 92 -1.02 2.53 22.78
#